data_AF-A0A956DT03-F1
#
_entry.id   AF-A0A956DT03-F1
#
_cell.length_a   1.000
_cell.length_b   1.000
_cell.length_c   1.000
_cell.angle_alpha   90.00
_cell.angle_beta   90.00
_cell.angle_gamma   90.00
#
_symmetry.space_group_name_H-M   'P 1'
#
loop_
_entity.id
_entity.type
_entity.pdbx_description
1 polymer ?
#
loop_
_entity_poly.entity_id
_entity_poly.type
_entity_poly.pdbx_seq_one_letter_code
_entity_poly.pdbx_strand_id
1 'polypeptide(L)'
;MREWSMIAFEQRLRVPVPARELHDWHLRPGAFERLGPPWERMRPLHAEPVAEGSRRVFEVRKGGLWLRWSAVHRDVVSGSSFTDVQEEGPFHTWIHRHRFEPESDTSSLLVDHVDYELPLGRLGQAVAGRAVAGEVARMFAYRHRITAGDLALHARFLDRPKLRVAVTGASGLIGQQLVSLLRTGGHEVLRLVRGDGEPAEDEVRWSLEEGVVDHERLEGIDAVVHLAG
;
A
#
# COMPACT_ATOMS: atom_id res chain seq x y z
N MET A 1 11.34 30.59 -18.61
CA MET A 1 11.26 29.14 -18.31
C MET A 1 12.17 28.86 -17.13
N ARG A 2 11.65 28.40 -16.00
CA ARG A 2 12.49 28.04 -14.84
C ARG A 2 12.89 26.57 -15.01
N GLU A 3 14.19 26.30 -15.19
CA GLU A 3 14.75 24.95 -15.20
C GLU A 3 14.70 24.38 -13.78
N TRP A 4 13.79 23.45 -13.54
CA TRP A 4 13.80 22.60 -12.36
C TRP A 4 14.80 21.46 -12.58
N SER A 5 15.56 21.09 -11.54
CA SER A 5 16.49 19.97 -11.63
C SER A 5 15.77 18.70 -11.22
N MET A 6 15.57 17.79 -12.16
CA MET A 6 15.06 16.45 -11.88
C MET A 6 16.03 15.69 -10.97
N ILE A 7 15.53 15.16 -9.86
CA ILE A 7 16.29 14.32 -8.93
C ILE A 7 15.87 12.87 -9.16
N ALA A 8 16.84 11.99 -9.41
CA ALA A 8 16.61 10.56 -9.54
C ALA A 8 16.99 9.84 -8.24
N PHE A 9 16.13 8.93 -7.79
CA PHE A 9 16.37 7.98 -6.70
C PHE A 9 16.09 6.58 -7.22
N GLU A 10 16.98 5.63 -6.94
CA GLU A 10 16.77 4.22 -7.28
C GLU A 10 17.07 3.34 -6.06
N GLN A 11 16.22 2.35 -5.83
CA GLN A 11 16.47 1.29 -4.85
C GLN A 11 16.06 -0.07 -5.39
N ARG A 12 16.81 -1.11 -5.02
CA ARG A 12 16.59 -2.48 -5.48
C ARG A 12 16.44 -3.44 -4.32
N LEU A 13 15.50 -4.38 -4.43
CA LEU A 13 15.25 -5.43 -3.45
C LEU A 13 15.09 -6.78 -4.14
N ARG A 14 15.91 -7.74 -3.74
CA ARG A 14 15.72 -9.15 -4.11
C ARG A 14 14.73 -9.80 -3.16
N VAL A 15 13.79 -10.59 -3.70
CA VAL A 15 12.79 -11.35 -2.93
C VAL A 15 12.72 -12.82 -3.37
N PRO A 16 12.37 -13.76 -2.47
CA PRO A 16 12.34 -15.18 -2.75
C PRO A 16 10.98 -15.64 -3.33
N VAL A 17 10.44 -14.89 -4.29
CA VAL A 17 9.20 -15.23 -4.99
C VAL A 17 9.33 -14.94 -6.48
N PRO A 18 8.53 -15.56 -7.37
CA PRO A 18 8.51 -15.21 -8.78
C PRO A 18 8.09 -13.74 -8.99
N ALA A 19 8.57 -13.12 -10.07
CA ALA A 19 8.27 -11.71 -10.40
C ALA A 19 6.77 -11.41 -10.47
N ARG A 20 5.98 -12.38 -10.98
CA ARG A 20 4.52 -12.26 -11.02
C ARG A 20 3.88 -12.19 -9.64
N GLU A 21 4.33 -13.00 -8.67
CA GLU A 21 3.79 -12.94 -7.31
C GLU A 21 4.16 -11.63 -6.62
N LEU A 22 5.40 -11.17 -6.81
CA LEU A 22 5.84 -9.85 -6.34
C LEU A 22 4.99 -8.72 -6.94
N HIS A 23 4.74 -8.75 -8.25
CA HIS A 23 3.84 -7.81 -8.93
C HIS A 23 2.42 -7.88 -8.35
N ASP A 24 1.82 -9.07 -8.33
CA ASP A 24 0.44 -9.25 -7.89
C ASP A 24 0.26 -8.81 -6.43
N TRP A 25 1.25 -9.04 -5.55
CA TRP A 25 1.25 -8.51 -4.19
C TRP A 25 1.13 -6.98 -4.15
N HIS A 26 1.79 -6.24 -5.05
CA HIS A 26 1.70 -4.77 -5.12
C HIS A 26 0.34 -4.27 -5.61
N LEU A 27 -0.38 -5.08 -6.39
CA LEU A 27 -1.69 -4.74 -6.94
C LEU A 27 -2.85 -5.15 -6.03
N ARG A 28 -2.62 -6.05 -5.07
CA ARG A 28 -3.65 -6.54 -4.14
C ARG A 28 -4.10 -5.45 -3.14
N PRO A 29 -5.37 -5.49 -2.70
CA PRO A 29 -5.85 -4.62 -1.62
C PRO A 29 -4.98 -4.74 -0.36
N GLY A 30 -4.77 -3.65 0.35
CA GLY A 30 -3.88 -3.62 1.52
C GLY A 30 -2.44 -3.28 1.21
N ALA A 31 -1.96 -3.43 -0.03
CA ALA A 31 -0.54 -3.18 -0.36
C ALA A 31 -0.14 -1.72 -0.08
N PHE A 32 -0.98 -0.76 -0.46
CA PHE A 32 -0.74 0.66 -0.19
C PHE A 32 -0.68 0.94 1.31
N GLU A 33 -1.60 0.37 2.08
CA GLU A 33 -1.66 0.49 3.55
C GLU A 33 -0.44 -0.14 4.23
N ARG A 34 0.04 -1.29 3.73
CA ARG A 34 1.29 -1.92 4.21
C ARG A 34 2.51 -1.05 3.92
N LEU A 35 2.55 -0.42 2.75
CA LEU A 35 3.69 0.37 2.27
C LEU A 35 3.70 1.81 2.77
N GLY A 36 2.60 2.28 3.38
CA GLY A 36 2.50 3.59 4.04
C GLY A 36 3.37 3.64 5.31
N PRO A 37 4.44 4.46 5.36
CA PRO A 37 5.28 4.53 6.54
C PRO A 37 4.52 5.08 7.75
N PRO A 38 4.68 4.52 8.96
CA PRO A 38 3.87 4.87 10.12
C PRO A 38 4.12 6.29 10.65
N TRP A 39 5.21 6.94 10.23
CA TRP A 39 5.49 8.34 10.56
C TRP A 39 4.82 9.32 9.59
N GLU A 40 4.33 8.85 8.44
CA GLU A 40 3.52 9.64 7.53
C GLU A 40 2.04 9.49 7.89
N ARG A 41 1.38 10.61 8.18
CA ARG A 41 -0.06 10.60 8.39
C ARG A 41 -0.75 10.70 7.04
N MET A 42 -1.32 9.58 6.61
CA MET A 42 -2.03 9.46 5.34
C MET A 42 -3.52 9.19 5.60
N ARG A 43 -4.39 9.72 4.74
CA ARG A 43 -5.82 9.42 4.75
C ARG A 43 -6.26 9.03 3.34
N PRO A 44 -6.60 7.76 3.09
CA PRO A 44 -7.14 7.38 1.79
C PRO A 44 -8.47 8.09 1.57
N LEU A 45 -8.68 8.66 0.39
CA LEU A 45 -9.94 9.28 -0.02
C LEU A 45 -10.63 8.47 -1.11
N HIS A 46 -9.84 7.98 -2.07
CA HIS A 46 -10.33 7.19 -3.19
C HIS A 46 -9.19 6.31 -3.72
N ALA A 47 -9.53 5.07 -4.08
CA ALA A 47 -8.56 4.12 -4.57
C ALA A 47 -9.23 3.17 -5.55
N GLU A 48 -8.84 3.24 -6.82
CA GLU A 48 -9.20 2.24 -7.80
C GLU A 48 -8.19 1.07 -7.75
N PRO A 49 -8.59 -0.14 -8.15
CA PRO A 49 -7.65 -1.20 -8.47
C PRO A 49 -6.60 -0.69 -9.46
N VAL A 50 -5.35 -1.13 -9.28
CA VAL A 50 -4.25 -0.70 -10.16
C VAL A 50 -4.50 -1.24 -11.56
N ALA A 51 -4.71 -0.33 -12.49
CA ALA A 51 -4.94 -0.60 -13.90
C ALA A 51 -4.52 0.65 -14.69
N GLU A 52 -4.33 0.52 -16.00
CA GLU A 52 -3.94 1.66 -16.83
C GLU A 52 -4.96 2.80 -16.70
N GLY A 53 -4.47 3.99 -16.34
CA GLY A 53 -5.29 5.19 -16.14
C GLY A 53 -6.08 5.26 -14.84
N SER A 54 -6.00 4.23 -13.98
CA SER A 54 -6.69 4.24 -12.69
C SER A 54 -6.04 5.21 -11.72
N ARG A 55 -6.84 5.75 -10.79
CA ARG A 55 -6.44 6.83 -9.88
C ARG A 55 -6.44 6.41 -8.43
N ARG A 56 -5.53 7.04 -7.69
CA ARG A 56 -5.46 6.97 -6.24
C ARG A 56 -5.35 8.38 -5.67
N VAL A 57 -6.23 8.68 -4.73
CA VAL A 57 -6.33 9.97 -4.07
C VAL A 57 -6.27 9.77 -2.57
N PHE A 58 -5.37 10.48 -1.92
CA PHE A 58 -5.22 10.48 -0.47
C PHE A 58 -4.77 11.85 0.02
N GLU A 59 -4.96 12.12 1.31
CA GLU A 59 -4.35 13.28 1.96
C GLU A 59 -3.07 12.86 2.67
N VAL A 60 -2.05 13.69 2.61
CA VAL A 60 -0.83 13.57 3.42
C VAL A 60 -0.68 14.78 4.32
N ARG A 61 -0.25 14.54 5.56
CA ARG A 61 0.11 15.63 6.46
C ARG A 61 1.59 15.98 6.32
N LYS A 62 1.90 17.14 5.74
CA LYS A 62 3.28 17.66 5.60
C LYS A 62 3.39 19.01 6.29
N GLY A 63 4.37 19.16 7.20
CA GLY A 63 4.59 20.42 7.92
C GLY A 63 3.38 20.91 8.73
N GLY A 64 2.48 20.01 9.15
CA GLY A 64 1.26 20.36 9.87
C GLY A 64 0.02 20.57 8.99
N LEU A 65 0.20 20.79 7.68
CA LEU A 65 -0.86 20.98 6.69
C LEU A 65 -1.31 19.65 6.09
N TRP A 66 -2.62 19.52 5.81
CA TRP A 66 -3.16 18.43 4.99
C TRP A 66 -3.10 18.84 3.52
N LEU A 67 -2.43 18.04 2.71
CA LEU A 67 -2.31 18.24 1.27
C LEU A 67 -2.94 17.06 0.57
N ARG A 68 -3.77 17.34 -0.43
CA ARG A 68 -4.31 16.33 -1.33
C ARG A 68 -3.19 15.84 -2.26
N TRP A 69 -3.09 14.53 -2.42
CA TRP A 69 -2.20 13.87 -3.37
C TRP A 69 -3.05 12.97 -4.27
N SER A 70 -3.07 13.30 -5.56
CA SER A 70 -3.67 12.50 -6.63
C SER A 70 -2.58 11.92 -7.52
N ALA A 71 -2.59 10.60 -7.70
CA ALA A 71 -1.70 9.89 -8.60
C ALA A 71 -2.51 9.04 -9.60
N VAL A 72 -2.01 8.96 -10.83
CA VAL A 72 -2.54 8.11 -11.90
C VAL A 72 -1.53 7.02 -12.22
N HIS A 73 -2.00 5.78 -12.35
CA HIS A 73 -1.17 4.66 -12.77
C HIS A 73 -1.03 4.69 -14.30
N ARG A 74 0.20 4.56 -14.78
CA ARG A 74 0.57 4.50 -16.20
C ARG A 74 1.53 3.35 -16.46
N ASP A 75 1.68 2.99 -17.72
CA ASP A 75 2.62 1.97 -18.19
C ASP A 75 2.44 0.64 -17.41
N VAL A 76 1.18 0.27 -17.18
CA VAL A 76 0.82 -0.92 -16.41
C VAL A 76 0.98 -2.16 -17.30
N VAL A 77 2.03 -2.94 -17.04
CA VAL A 77 2.34 -4.19 -17.73
C VAL A 77 2.21 -5.34 -16.74
N SER A 78 1.20 -6.18 -16.95
CA SER A 78 0.89 -7.31 -16.07
C SER A 78 2.12 -8.18 -15.81
N GLY A 79 2.44 -8.38 -14.54
CA GLY A 79 3.55 -9.22 -14.08
C GLY A 79 4.93 -8.57 -14.21
N SER A 80 5.02 -7.31 -14.68
CA SER A 80 6.31 -6.69 -15.01
C SER A 80 6.49 -5.27 -14.46
N SER A 81 5.51 -4.38 -14.59
CA SER A 81 5.70 -2.99 -14.16
C SER A 81 4.41 -2.20 -14.00
N PHE A 82 4.50 -1.10 -13.25
CA PHE A 82 3.57 0.03 -13.32
C PHE A 82 4.27 1.31 -12.85
N THR A 83 3.71 2.46 -13.22
CA THR A 83 4.24 3.77 -12.85
C THR A 83 3.17 4.62 -12.16
N ASP A 84 3.48 5.11 -10.96
CA ASP A 84 2.68 6.12 -10.27
C ASP A 84 3.13 7.52 -10.70
N VAL A 85 2.25 8.26 -11.39
CA VAL A 85 2.50 9.65 -11.79
C VAL A 85 1.62 10.58 -10.99
N GLN A 86 2.22 11.50 -10.25
CA GLN A 86 1.47 12.53 -9.53
C GLN A 86 0.80 13.50 -10.50
N GLU A 87 -0.51 13.70 -10.36
CA GLU A 87 -1.28 14.77 -11.01
C GLU A 87 -1.36 16.02 -10.11
N GLU A 88 -1.52 15.81 -8.80
CA GLU A 88 -1.59 16.84 -7.76
C GLU A 88 -0.86 16.33 -6.52
N GLY A 89 -0.05 17.14 -5.86
CA GLY A 89 0.62 16.71 -4.63
C GLY A 89 1.73 17.63 -4.15
N PRO A 90 2.54 17.16 -3.18
CA PRO A 90 3.56 17.97 -2.51
C PRO A 90 4.82 18.21 -3.37
N PHE A 91 4.96 17.53 -4.50
CA PHE A 91 6.06 17.72 -5.44
C PHE A 91 5.63 18.55 -6.66
N HIS A 92 6.56 19.18 -7.36
CA HIS A 92 6.27 19.75 -8.69
C HIS A 92 6.10 18.63 -9.73
N THR A 93 6.90 17.57 -9.60
CA THR A 93 6.80 16.34 -10.39
C THR A 93 7.15 15.17 -9.50
N TRP A 94 6.43 14.07 -9.63
CA TRP A 94 6.74 12.80 -9.00
C TRP A 94 6.33 11.67 -9.94
N ILE A 95 7.30 10.89 -10.39
CA ILE A 95 7.13 9.75 -11.27
C ILE A 95 7.85 8.58 -10.62
N HIS A 96 7.10 7.64 -10.08
CA HIS A 96 7.63 6.45 -9.41
C HIS A 96 7.34 5.21 -10.24
N ARG A 97 8.38 4.62 -10.83
CA ARG A 97 8.32 3.41 -11.63
C ARG A 97 8.67 2.20 -10.77
N HIS A 98 7.80 1.21 -10.79
CA HIS A 98 8.01 -0.10 -10.17
C HIS A 98 8.29 -1.10 -11.28
N ARG A 99 9.43 -1.81 -11.20
CA ARG A 99 9.74 -2.93 -12.10
C ARG A 99 9.94 -4.21 -11.30
N PHE A 100 9.38 -5.29 -11.81
CA PHE A 100 9.42 -6.64 -11.24
C PHE A 100 10.17 -7.53 -12.22
N GLU A 101 11.47 -7.70 -11.99
CA GLU A 101 12.38 -8.36 -12.91
C GLU A 101 12.64 -9.81 -12.44
N PRO A 102 12.41 -10.84 -13.27
CA PRO A 102 12.70 -12.22 -12.87
C PRO A 102 14.22 -12.43 -12.76
N GLU A 103 14.66 -13.05 -11.66
CA GLU A 103 16.04 -13.56 -11.52
C GLU A 103 16.10 -15.07 -11.69
N SER A 104 15.02 -15.77 -11.32
CA SER A 104 14.80 -17.20 -11.55
C SER A 104 13.30 -17.52 -11.49
N ASP A 105 12.93 -18.80 -11.61
CA ASP A 105 11.55 -19.25 -11.43
C ASP A 105 11.03 -19.04 -10.00
N THR A 106 11.92 -18.85 -9.02
CA THR A 106 11.57 -18.73 -7.59
C THR A 106 12.07 -17.45 -6.93
N SER A 107 12.66 -16.52 -7.70
CA SER A 107 13.19 -15.27 -7.17
C SER A 107 13.09 -14.13 -8.17
N SER A 108 12.95 -12.92 -7.66
CA SER A 108 12.85 -11.71 -8.49
C SER A 108 13.45 -10.50 -7.81
N LEU A 109 13.66 -9.46 -8.62
CA LEU A 109 14.14 -8.16 -8.21
C LEU A 109 13.01 -7.12 -8.34
N LEU A 110 12.71 -6.43 -7.25
CA LEU A 110 11.98 -5.17 -7.27
C LEU A 110 12.97 -4.04 -7.55
N VAL A 111 12.71 -3.24 -8.58
CA VAL A 111 13.43 -1.99 -8.84
C VAL A 111 12.46 -0.82 -8.77
N ASP A 112 12.65 0.01 -7.75
CA ASP A 112 11.95 1.29 -7.61
C ASP A 112 12.83 2.41 -8.14
N HIS A 113 12.34 3.12 -9.16
CA HIS A 113 12.99 4.32 -9.68
C HIS A 113 12.04 5.51 -9.56
N VAL A 114 12.48 6.57 -8.90
CA VAL A 114 11.70 7.79 -8.71
C VAL A 114 12.41 8.98 -9.32
N ASP A 115 11.73 9.65 -10.25
CA ASP A 115 12.10 10.99 -10.70
C ASP A 115 11.18 11.99 -10.01
N TYR A 116 11.76 12.96 -9.30
CA TYR A 116 10.97 13.98 -8.62
C TYR A 116 11.60 15.36 -8.63
N GLU A 117 10.74 16.38 -8.51
CA GLU A 117 11.10 17.79 -8.44
C GLU A 117 10.43 18.47 -7.25
N LEU A 118 11.18 19.29 -6.51
CA LEU A 118 10.69 19.97 -5.32
C LEU A 118 9.93 21.25 -5.68
N PRO A 119 8.86 21.63 -4.94
CA PRO A 119 8.02 22.80 -5.26
C PRO A 119 8.66 24.17 -4.95
N LEU A 120 9.88 24.23 -4.38
CA LEU A 120 10.57 25.46 -4.00
C LEU A 120 11.76 25.71 -4.95
N GLY A 121 11.99 26.96 -5.34
CA GLY A 121 13.10 27.34 -6.25
C GLY A 121 14.51 27.08 -5.67
N ARG A 122 15.56 27.30 -6.48
CA ARG A 122 16.97 26.89 -6.23
C ARG A 122 17.52 27.13 -4.81
N LEU A 123 17.19 28.25 -4.16
CA LEU A 123 17.68 28.56 -2.81
C LEU A 123 17.06 27.68 -1.71
N GLY A 124 15.80 27.25 -1.87
CA GLY A 124 15.17 26.29 -0.95
C GLY A 124 15.68 24.86 -1.14
N GLN A 125 16.10 24.50 -2.36
CA GLN A 125 16.51 23.15 -2.75
C GLN A 125 17.81 22.69 -2.09
N ALA A 126 18.77 23.57 -1.80
CA ALA A 126 20.08 23.14 -1.26
C ALA A 126 19.97 22.55 0.16
N VAL A 127 19.16 23.16 1.04
CA VAL A 127 18.96 22.70 2.42
C VAL A 127 17.78 21.72 2.50
N ALA A 128 16.64 22.06 1.90
CA ALA A 128 15.47 21.18 1.91
C ALA A 128 15.71 19.91 1.08
N GLY A 129 16.54 19.96 0.02
CA GLY A 129 16.79 18.83 -0.86
C GLY A 129 17.48 17.67 -0.17
N ARG A 130 18.45 17.92 0.72
CA ARG A 130 19.09 16.84 1.49
C ARG A 130 18.11 16.21 2.49
N ALA A 131 17.29 17.02 3.15
CA ALA A 131 16.28 16.52 4.07
C ALA A 131 15.21 15.70 3.33
N VAL A 132 14.72 16.17 2.18
CA VAL A 132 13.75 15.44 1.36
C VAL A 132 14.36 14.18 0.77
N ALA A 133 15.59 14.22 0.24
CA ALA A 133 16.28 13.01 -0.23
C ALA A 133 16.45 11.97 0.88
N GLY A 134 16.78 12.41 2.11
CA GLY A 134 16.83 11.53 3.28
C GLY A 134 15.47 10.93 3.64
N GLU A 135 14.39 11.71 3.55
CA GLU A 135 13.03 11.23 3.80
C GLU A 135 12.55 10.26 2.71
N VAL A 136 12.83 10.53 1.44
CA VAL A 136 12.56 9.61 0.32
C VAL A 136 13.31 8.30 0.52
N ALA A 137 14.62 8.35 0.81
CA ALA A 137 15.41 7.15 1.06
C ALA A 137 14.87 6.34 2.26
N ARG A 138 14.47 7.03 3.35
CA ARG A 138 13.88 6.39 4.53
C ARG A 138 12.53 5.73 4.20
N MET A 139 11.68 6.39 3.42
CA MET A 139 10.39 5.85 2.97
C MET A 139 10.62 4.57 2.15
N PHE A 140 11.52 4.58 1.17
CA PHE A 140 11.79 3.40 0.34
C PHE A 140 12.49 2.27 1.10
N ALA A 141 13.37 2.58 2.05
CA ALA A 141 13.94 1.57 2.95
C ALA A 141 12.84 0.87 3.79
N TYR A 142 11.85 1.62 4.27
CA TYR A 142 10.70 1.04 4.96
C TYR A 142 9.86 0.16 4.03
N ARG A 143 9.49 0.67 2.86
CA ARG A 143 8.70 -0.06 1.86
C ARG A 143 9.35 -1.39 1.52
N HIS A 144 10.65 -1.39 1.20
CA HIS A 144 11.40 -2.60 0.88
C HIS A 144 11.43 -3.59 2.05
N ARG A 145 11.60 -3.11 3.28
CA ARG A 145 11.56 -3.98 4.46
C ARG A 145 10.20 -4.64 4.65
N ILE A 146 9.10 -3.92 4.43
CA ILE A 146 7.75 -4.47 4.52
C ILE A 146 7.49 -5.47 3.40
N THR A 147 7.79 -5.11 2.14
CA THR A 147 7.66 -6.00 0.98
C THR A 147 8.43 -7.30 1.20
N ALA A 148 9.69 -7.21 1.63
CA ALA A 148 10.52 -8.39 1.90
C ALA A 148 9.94 -9.27 3.01
N GLY A 149 9.51 -8.66 4.12
CA GLY A 149 8.95 -9.38 5.25
C GLY A 149 7.62 -10.08 4.93
N ASP A 150 6.71 -9.38 4.26
CA ASP A 150 5.40 -9.91 3.89
C ASP A 150 5.54 -11.05 2.88
N LEU A 151 6.32 -10.86 1.82
CA LEU A 151 6.54 -11.90 0.82
C LEU A 151 7.27 -13.11 1.38
N ALA A 152 8.25 -12.92 2.26
CA ALA A 152 8.91 -14.03 2.94
C ALA A 152 7.95 -14.80 3.85
N LEU A 153 7.00 -14.12 4.49
CA LEU A 153 5.95 -14.76 5.28
C LEU A 153 4.97 -15.54 4.39
N HIS A 154 4.44 -14.90 3.34
CA HIS A 154 3.48 -15.52 2.41
C HIS A 154 4.11 -16.71 1.67
N ALA A 155 5.39 -16.63 1.31
CA ALA A 155 6.15 -17.70 0.67
C ALA A 155 6.10 -19.03 1.47
N ARG A 156 5.98 -18.96 2.80
CA ARG A 156 5.87 -20.13 3.69
C ARG A 156 4.55 -20.89 3.56
N PHE A 157 3.55 -20.31 2.90
CA PHE A 157 2.18 -20.82 2.80
C PHE A 157 1.65 -20.80 1.37
N LEU A 158 2.51 -20.73 0.35
CA LEU A 158 2.09 -20.70 -1.07
C LEU A 158 1.36 -21.99 -1.50
N ASP A 159 1.65 -23.10 -0.84
CA ASP A 159 1.02 -24.41 -1.04
C ASP A 159 -0.34 -24.55 -0.35
N ARG A 160 -0.76 -23.54 0.42
CA ARG A 160 -2.01 -23.55 1.19
C ARG A 160 -3.12 -22.80 0.47
N PRO A 161 -4.39 -23.23 0.62
CA PRO A 161 -5.51 -22.49 0.06
C PRO A 161 -5.62 -21.10 0.67
N LYS A 162 -6.14 -20.16 -0.11
CA LYS A 162 -6.58 -18.86 0.42
C LYS A 162 -7.81 -19.06 1.29
N LEU A 163 -7.93 -18.22 2.30
CA LEU A 163 -8.94 -18.36 3.36
C LEU A 163 -9.86 -17.14 3.36
N ARG A 164 -11.07 -17.35 3.87
CA ARG A 164 -12.02 -16.31 4.26
C ARG A 164 -11.92 -16.12 5.77
N VAL A 165 -11.44 -14.94 6.19
CA VAL A 165 -11.09 -14.68 7.59
C VAL A 165 -11.95 -13.54 8.14
N ALA A 166 -12.67 -13.79 9.23
CA ALA A 166 -13.34 -12.74 9.99
C ALA A 166 -12.39 -12.11 11.01
N VAL A 167 -12.39 -10.78 11.11
CA VAL A 167 -11.52 -10.05 12.04
C VAL A 167 -12.34 -9.06 12.86
N THR A 168 -12.38 -9.22 14.18
CA THR A 168 -12.88 -8.17 15.10
C THR A 168 -11.76 -7.19 15.42
N GLY A 169 -12.09 -5.95 15.82
CA GLY A 169 -11.07 -4.94 16.12
C GLY A 169 -10.25 -4.51 14.88
N ALA A 170 -10.80 -4.72 13.68
CA ALA A 170 -10.13 -4.49 12.40
C ALA A 170 -9.72 -3.02 12.16
N SER A 171 -10.39 -2.06 12.81
CA SER A 171 -10.05 -0.63 12.75
C SER A 171 -8.99 -0.22 13.78
N GLY A 172 -8.54 -1.13 14.66
CA GLY A 172 -7.48 -0.85 15.63
C GLY A 172 -6.08 -0.83 15.00
N LEU A 173 -5.08 -0.40 15.78
CA LEU A 173 -3.68 -0.31 15.35
C LEU A 173 -3.14 -1.64 14.78
N ILE A 174 -3.45 -2.75 15.45
CA ILE A 174 -3.03 -4.10 15.02
C ILE A 174 -3.95 -4.62 13.92
N GLY A 175 -5.27 -4.41 14.07
CA GLY A 175 -6.28 -4.89 13.13
C GLY A 175 -6.05 -4.40 11.71
N GLN A 176 -5.77 -3.11 11.52
CA GLN A 176 -5.52 -2.51 10.20
C GLN A 176 -4.33 -3.18 9.49
N GLN A 177 -3.22 -3.37 10.22
CA GLN A 177 -2.02 -3.99 9.67
C GLN A 177 -2.21 -5.49 9.37
N LEU A 178 -2.98 -6.20 10.19
CA LEU A 178 -3.29 -7.62 9.98
C LEU A 178 -4.22 -7.82 8.78
N VAL A 179 -5.30 -7.04 8.67
CA VAL A 179 -6.22 -7.08 7.54
C VAL A 179 -5.44 -6.85 6.24
N SER A 180 -4.58 -5.83 6.22
CA SER A 180 -3.78 -5.51 5.05
C SER A 180 -2.79 -6.63 4.69
N LEU A 181 -2.15 -7.26 5.69
CA LEU A 181 -1.24 -8.41 5.49
C LEU A 181 -1.95 -9.66 4.94
N LEU A 182 -3.17 -9.94 5.41
CA LEU A 182 -3.98 -11.05 4.94
C LEU A 182 -4.44 -10.81 3.49
N ARG A 183 -4.92 -9.60 3.18
CA ARG A 183 -5.36 -9.24 1.84
C ARG A 183 -4.23 -9.27 0.81
N THR A 184 -3.04 -8.76 1.16
CA THR A 184 -1.87 -8.87 0.27
C THR A 184 -1.40 -10.32 0.10
N GLY A 185 -1.69 -11.19 1.07
CA GLY A 185 -1.51 -12.65 0.94
C GLY A 185 -2.57 -13.34 0.07
N GLY A 186 -3.58 -12.61 -0.41
CA GLY A 186 -4.68 -13.12 -1.25
C GLY A 186 -5.84 -13.72 -0.45
N HIS A 187 -5.90 -13.53 0.87
CA HIS A 187 -7.05 -13.95 1.68
C HIS A 187 -8.22 -12.97 1.51
N GLU A 188 -9.44 -13.49 1.59
CA GLU A 188 -10.64 -12.66 1.75
C GLU A 188 -10.78 -12.31 3.24
N VAL A 189 -11.06 -11.04 3.54
CA VAL A 189 -11.14 -10.57 4.93
C VAL A 189 -12.43 -9.82 5.15
N LEU A 190 -13.27 -10.36 6.05
CA LEU A 190 -14.50 -9.75 6.56
C LEU A 190 -14.20 -9.06 7.89
N ARG A 191 -14.55 -7.78 8.00
CA ARG A 191 -14.28 -6.95 9.18
C ARG A 191 -15.54 -6.87 10.04
N LEU A 192 -15.47 -7.36 11.26
CA LEU A 192 -16.58 -7.25 12.21
C LEU A 192 -16.52 -5.88 12.89
N VAL A 193 -17.52 -5.04 12.64
CA VAL A 193 -17.58 -3.64 13.08
C VAL A 193 -18.76 -3.43 14.04
N ARG A 194 -18.57 -2.53 15.01
CA ARG A 194 -19.56 -2.20 16.06
C ARG A 194 -20.35 -0.92 15.78
N GLY A 195 -20.16 -0.30 14.61
CA GLY A 195 -20.76 1.00 14.29
C GLY A 195 -22.21 0.90 13.81
N ASP A 196 -22.97 1.98 14.03
CA ASP A 196 -24.37 2.10 13.60
C ASP A 196 -24.54 2.47 12.13
N GLY A 197 -23.45 2.87 11.45
CA GLY A 197 -23.46 3.17 10.01
C GLY A 197 -23.66 1.92 9.16
N GLU A 198 -24.16 2.08 7.93
CA GLU A 198 -24.30 0.96 7.00
C GLU A 198 -22.95 0.28 6.75
N PRO A 199 -22.86 -1.05 6.97
CA PRO A 199 -21.61 -1.77 6.79
C PRO A 199 -21.24 -1.83 5.30
N ALA A 200 -19.96 -1.64 5.01
CA ALA A 200 -19.44 -1.90 3.68
C ALA A 200 -19.59 -3.39 3.27
N GLU A 201 -19.36 -3.68 1.99
CA GLU A 201 -19.42 -5.06 1.44
C GLU A 201 -18.46 -6.02 2.17
N ASP A 202 -17.34 -5.51 2.66
CA ASP A 202 -16.35 -6.26 3.44
C ASP A 202 -16.54 -6.16 4.96
N GLU A 203 -17.65 -5.59 5.44
CA GLU A 203 -17.94 -5.39 6.86
C GLU A 203 -19.18 -6.15 7.31
N VAL A 204 -19.14 -6.76 8.49
CA VAL A 204 -20.31 -7.36 9.13
C VAL A 204 -20.60 -6.62 10.42
N ARG A 205 -21.85 -6.18 10.61
CA ARG A 205 -22.26 -5.52 11.84
C ARG A 205 -22.31 -6.53 12.98
N TRP A 206 -21.72 -6.15 14.11
CA TRP A 206 -21.70 -6.92 15.33
C TRP A 206 -22.18 -6.06 16.50
N SER A 207 -23.36 -6.37 17.02
CA SER A 207 -23.96 -5.72 18.18
C SER A 207 -23.65 -6.53 19.44
N LEU A 208 -22.85 -5.96 20.35
CA LEU A 208 -22.55 -6.58 21.64
C LEU A 208 -23.73 -6.50 22.61
N GLU A 209 -24.49 -5.41 22.57
CA GLU A 209 -25.62 -5.17 23.46
C GLU A 209 -26.79 -6.12 23.16
N GLU A 210 -27.07 -6.35 21.88
CA GLU A 210 -28.14 -7.24 21.44
C GLU A 210 -27.66 -8.69 21.31
N GLY A 211 -26.34 -8.93 21.35
CA GLY A 211 -25.75 -10.25 21.09
C GLY A 211 -25.95 -10.74 19.66
N VAL A 212 -26.22 -9.83 18.72
CA VAL A 212 -26.56 -10.16 17.33
C VAL A 212 -25.36 -9.94 16.41
N VAL A 213 -25.12 -10.93 15.56
CA VAL A 213 -24.23 -10.84 14.40
C VAL A 213 -24.97 -11.39 13.19
N ASP A 214 -24.75 -10.79 12.02
CA ASP A 214 -25.34 -11.29 10.78
C ASP A 214 -24.71 -12.65 10.42
N HIS A 215 -25.42 -13.72 10.76
CA HIS A 215 -24.96 -15.09 10.60
C HIS A 215 -24.83 -15.51 9.14
N GLU A 216 -25.71 -15.02 8.26
CA GLU A 216 -25.69 -15.35 6.83
C GLU A 216 -24.38 -14.86 6.19
N ARG A 217 -23.93 -13.66 6.55
CA ARG A 217 -22.66 -13.10 6.06
C ARG A 217 -21.42 -13.76 6.62
N LEU A 218 -21.55 -14.53 7.71
CA LEU A 218 -20.46 -15.30 8.29
C LEU A 218 -20.37 -16.74 7.76
N GLU A 219 -21.31 -17.17 6.90
CA GLU A 219 -21.25 -18.49 6.29
C GLU A 219 -19.98 -18.66 5.43
N GLY A 220 -19.34 -19.82 5.58
CA GLY A 220 -18.14 -20.18 4.81
C GLY A 220 -16.86 -19.45 5.24
N ILE A 221 -16.79 -18.92 6.47
CA ILE A 221 -15.55 -18.44 7.07
C ILE A 221 -14.70 -19.62 7.53
N ASP A 222 -13.41 -19.58 7.20
CA ASP A 222 -12.44 -20.61 7.61
C ASP A 222 -11.82 -20.33 8.98
N ALA A 223 -11.72 -19.05 9.36
CA ALA A 223 -11.07 -18.63 10.60
C ALA A 223 -11.62 -17.30 11.15
N VAL A 224 -11.61 -17.16 12.47
CA VAL A 224 -11.93 -15.91 13.17
C VAL A 224 -10.72 -15.44 13.96
N VAL A 225 -10.36 -14.16 13.81
CA VAL A 225 -9.34 -13.49 14.60
C VAL A 225 -9.99 -12.41 15.48
N HIS A 226 -9.89 -12.59 16.80
CA HIS A 226 -10.46 -11.66 17.75
C HIS A 226 -9.42 -10.68 18.28
N LEU A 227 -9.48 -9.41 17.84
CA LEU A 227 -8.62 -8.31 18.33
C LEU A 227 -9.41 -7.19 19.00
N ALA A 228 -10.72 -7.35 19.15
CA ALA A 228 -11.52 -6.39 19.88
C ALA A 228 -11.08 -6.37 21.36
N GLY A 229 -10.86 -5.16 21.86
CA GLY A 229 -10.52 -4.85 23.24
C GLY A 229 -10.95 -3.42 23.57
#